data_AF-A0A7S3T6G9-F1
#
_entry.id   AF-A0A7S3T6G9-F1
#
_cell.length_a   1.000
_cell.length_b   1.000
_cell.length_c   1.000
_cell.angle_alpha   90.00
_cell.angle_beta   90.00
_cell.angle_gamma   90.00
#
_symmetry.space_group_name_H-M   'P 1'
#
loop_
_entity.id
_entity.type
_entity.pdbx_description
1 polymer ?
#
loop_
_entity_poly.entity_id
_entity_poly.type
_entity_poly.pdbx_seq_one_letter_code
_entity_poly.pdbx_strand_id
1 'polypeptide(L)'
;EEHRAMYRKTHNNYIPGERRTRDYTWPEETKDKGFFFGAGCAAAVEGAGAKAVLNMDVEDDGTYKKTKLVRKVCEDYRNVQHPKLYVKSHMKQGADGPPIDKEYAFGIKSTISDYTAASCIKGYYELEDQLPDQDLGRCTKPGRRNVTTETRAFGVPSVRTDIPAPHPSKRSIGDNM
;
A
#
# COMPACT_ATOMS: atom_id res chain seq x y z
N GLU A 1 55.87 -61.20 63.93
CA GLU A 1 54.48 -61.07 63.43
C GLU A 1 53.93 -62.33 62.76
N GLU A 2 54.78 -63.22 62.25
CA GLU A 2 54.37 -64.44 61.52
C GLU A 2 53.49 -65.42 62.32
N HIS A 3 53.80 -65.62 63.60
CA HIS A 3 52.97 -66.45 64.50
C HIS A 3 51.53 -65.93 64.62
N ARG A 4 51.36 -64.60 64.64
CA ARG A 4 50.04 -63.95 64.73
C ARG A 4 49.24 -64.09 63.43
N ALA A 5 49.90 -64.04 62.28
CA ALA A 5 49.27 -64.32 60.99
C ALA A 5 48.76 -65.78 60.92
N MET A 6 49.53 -66.74 61.46
CA MET A 6 49.08 -68.14 61.56
C MET A 6 47.85 -68.30 62.46
N TYR A 7 47.83 -67.66 63.63
CA TYR A 7 46.66 -67.70 64.53
C TYR A 7 45.40 -67.03 63.93
N ARG A 8 45.57 -65.97 63.13
CA ARG A 8 44.46 -65.38 62.37
C ARG A 8 43.86 -66.36 61.36
N LYS A 9 44.71 -67.07 60.61
CA LYS A 9 44.28 -68.03 59.58
C LYS A 9 43.66 -69.29 60.17
N THR A 10 44.20 -69.80 61.28
CA THR A 10 43.80 -71.09 61.88
C THR A 10 42.68 -70.97 62.91
N HIS A 11 42.70 -69.93 63.76
CA HIS A 11 41.80 -69.79 64.91
C HIS A 11 40.89 -68.55 64.83
N ASN A 12 40.85 -67.84 63.69
CA ASN A 12 40.10 -66.60 63.51
C ASN A 12 40.33 -65.56 64.63
N ASN A 13 41.54 -65.52 65.18
CA ASN A 13 41.88 -64.63 66.28
C ASN A 13 42.31 -63.24 65.76
N TYR A 14 41.36 -62.31 65.64
CA TYR A 14 41.55 -60.94 65.16
C TYR A 14 41.53 -59.92 66.32
N ILE A 15 42.26 -58.81 66.17
CA ILE A 15 42.20 -57.71 67.16
C ILE A 15 40.85 -56.96 67.01
N PRO A 16 40.26 -56.45 68.11
CA PRO A 16 39.10 -55.57 68.03
C PRO A 16 39.35 -54.37 67.08
N GLY A 17 38.50 -54.23 66.06
CA GLY A 17 38.61 -53.18 65.03
C GLY A 17 39.38 -53.58 63.77
N GLU A 18 39.95 -54.79 63.72
CA GLU A 18 40.62 -55.31 62.53
C GLU A 18 39.61 -55.88 61.51
N ARG A 19 39.72 -55.46 60.25
CA ARG A 19 38.90 -56.01 59.16
C ARG A 19 39.50 -57.34 58.67
N ARG A 20 38.64 -58.26 58.23
CA ARG A 20 39.08 -59.51 57.60
C ARG A 20 39.61 -59.26 56.20
N THR A 21 40.92 -59.35 56.02
CA THR A 21 41.57 -59.35 54.70
C THR A 21 41.37 -60.72 54.04
N ARG A 22 40.98 -60.73 52.76
CA ARG A 22 40.68 -61.95 51.98
C ARG A 22 41.71 -62.24 50.87
N ASP A 23 42.83 -61.53 50.89
CA ASP A 23 43.94 -61.65 49.91
C ASP A 23 43.50 -61.64 48.45
N TYR A 24 42.47 -60.84 48.12
CA TYR A 24 42.06 -60.64 46.74
C TYR A 24 43.09 -59.81 45.98
N THR A 25 43.32 -60.18 44.71
CA THR A 25 44.10 -59.39 43.77
C THR A 25 43.26 -58.20 43.30
N TRP A 26 43.34 -57.10 44.04
CA TRP A 26 42.64 -55.86 43.74
C TRP A 26 43.27 -55.12 42.55
N PRO A 27 42.48 -54.61 41.58
CA PRO A 27 42.98 -53.74 40.50
C PRO A 27 43.66 -52.49 41.06
N GLU A 28 44.66 -51.96 40.36
CA GLU A 28 45.44 -50.80 40.83
C GLU A 28 44.56 -49.57 41.10
N GLU A 29 43.54 -49.36 40.29
CA GLU A 29 42.56 -48.26 40.42
C GLU A 29 41.82 -48.28 41.77
N THR A 30 41.59 -49.47 42.35
CA THR A 30 40.87 -49.61 43.63
C THR A 30 41.72 -49.30 44.86
N LYS A 31 43.03 -49.11 44.67
CA LYS A 31 43.96 -48.74 45.75
C LYS A 31 44.00 -47.23 46.00
N ASP A 32 43.44 -46.43 45.10
CA ASP A 32 43.33 -44.99 45.31
C ASP A 32 42.29 -44.68 46.39
N LYS A 33 42.61 -43.71 47.26
CA LYS A 33 41.73 -43.29 48.37
C LYS A 33 40.42 -42.66 47.88
N GLY A 34 40.39 -42.20 46.63
CA GLY A 34 39.21 -41.64 45.97
C GLY A 34 38.36 -42.66 45.20
N PHE A 35 38.70 -43.95 45.22
CA PHE A 35 37.94 -44.96 44.48
C PHE A 35 36.62 -45.29 45.18
N PHE A 36 35.51 -45.10 44.47
CA PHE A 36 34.17 -45.46 44.94
C PHE A 36 33.72 -46.78 44.30
N PHE A 37 33.34 -47.75 45.13
CA PHE A 37 32.77 -49.02 44.67
C PHE A 37 31.29 -48.85 44.28
N GLY A 38 30.88 -49.55 43.21
CA GLY A 38 29.51 -49.53 42.69
C GLY A 38 29.46 -49.15 41.21
N ALA A 39 28.31 -49.30 40.57
CA ALA A 39 28.12 -48.78 39.21
C ALA A 39 28.13 -47.25 39.29
N GLY A 40 29.22 -46.63 38.83
CA GLY A 40 29.29 -45.18 38.74
C GLY A 40 28.29 -44.69 37.71
N CYS A 41 27.25 -43.97 38.15
CA CYS A 41 26.66 -42.98 37.27
C CYS A 41 27.76 -41.95 37.03
N ALA A 42 28.24 -41.84 35.79
CA ALA A 42 29.07 -40.71 35.40
C ALA A 42 28.37 -39.46 35.94
N ALA A 43 29.08 -38.65 36.73
CA ALA A 43 28.55 -37.43 37.31
C ALA A 43 28.29 -36.44 36.18
N ALA A 44 27.19 -36.64 35.47
CA ALA A 44 26.67 -35.66 34.55
C ALA A 44 26.41 -34.40 35.37
N VAL A 45 26.83 -33.25 34.82
CA VAL A 45 26.54 -31.96 35.42
C VAL A 45 25.04 -31.90 35.70
N GLU A 46 24.68 -31.72 36.97
CA GLU A 46 23.29 -31.75 37.42
C GLU A 46 22.45 -30.75 36.59
N GLY A 47 21.37 -31.24 36.00
CA GLY A 47 20.48 -30.43 35.16
C GLY A 47 20.91 -30.22 33.71
N ALA A 48 22.07 -30.72 33.26
CA ALA A 48 22.49 -30.59 31.86
C ALA A 48 21.51 -31.27 30.87
N GLY A 49 21.01 -32.46 31.22
CA GLY A 49 20.00 -33.16 30.42
C GLY A 49 18.68 -32.39 30.35
N ALA A 50 18.21 -31.83 31.47
CA ALA A 50 16.99 -31.02 31.49
C ALA A 50 17.14 -29.73 30.67
N LYS A 51 18.30 -29.07 30.75
CA LYS A 51 18.61 -27.86 29.97
C LYS A 51 18.61 -28.14 28.47
N ALA A 52 19.17 -29.27 28.04
CA ALA A 52 19.16 -29.66 26.63
C ALA A 52 17.73 -29.90 26.12
N VAL A 53 16.89 -30.62 26.88
CA VAL A 53 15.51 -30.92 26.47
C VAL A 53 14.60 -29.70 26.49
N LEU A 54 14.80 -28.77 27.44
CA LEU A 54 13.99 -27.56 27.54
C LEU A 54 14.37 -26.51 26.49
N ASN A 55 15.55 -26.62 25.86
CA ASN A 55 16.02 -25.68 24.86
C ASN A 55 15.75 -26.19 23.44
N MET A 56 14.55 -25.94 22.94
CA MET A 56 14.07 -26.44 21.64
C MET A 56 14.79 -25.85 20.41
N ASP A 57 15.58 -24.79 20.63
CA ASP A 57 16.30 -24.06 19.58
C ASP A 57 17.74 -24.54 19.38
N VAL A 58 18.29 -25.22 20.39
CA VAL A 58 19.65 -25.76 20.37
C VAL A 58 19.57 -27.24 20.03
N GLU A 59 20.24 -27.61 18.93
CA GLU A 59 20.39 -29.01 18.54
C GLU A 59 21.32 -29.75 19.51
N ASP A 60 21.31 -31.08 19.48
CA ASP A 60 22.14 -31.93 20.36
C ASP A 60 23.64 -31.59 20.31
N ASP A 61 24.12 -31.04 19.19
CA ASP A 61 25.50 -30.59 18.98
C ASP A 61 25.82 -29.21 19.61
N GLY A 62 24.87 -28.59 20.32
CA GLY A 62 25.03 -27.26 20.90
C GLY A 62 24.96 -26.11 19.89
N THR A 63 24.54 -26.39 18.66
CA THR A 63 24.41 -25.40 17.58
C THR A 63 22.95 -25.07 17.32
N TYR A 64 22.70 -23.88 16.76
CA TYR A 64 21.35 -23.45 16.37
C TYR A 64 21.06 -23.84 14.92
N LYS A 65 19.77 -24.08 14.62
CA LYS A 65 19.29 -24.34 13.25
C LYS A 65 19.68 -23.20 12.31
N LYS A 66 20.67 -23.46 11.44
CA LYS A 66 21.02 -22.54 10.34
C LYS A 66 19.89 -22.51 9.32
N THR A 67 19.66 -21.35 8.71
CA THR A 67 18.68 -21.15 7.64
C THR A 67 18.88 -22.21 6.54
N LYS A 68 17.85 -23.02 6.28
CA LYS A 68 17.89 -24.03 5.21
C LYS A 68 17.69 -23.36 3.86
N LEU A 69 18.43 -23.80 2.84
CA LEU A 69 18.13 -23.44 1.46
C LEU A 69 16.83 -24.16 1.06
N VAL A 70 15.79 -23.38 0.81
CA VAL A 70 14.47 -23.88 0.40
C VAL A 70 14.21 -23.48 -1.05
N ARG A 71 13.41 -24.29 -1.76
CA ARG A 71 12.97 -23.96 -3.11
C ARG A 71 12.18 -22.65 -3.10
N LYS A 72 12.51 -21.75 -4.04
CA LYS A 72 11.84 -20.45 -4.20
C LYS A 72 10.31 -20.56 -4.21
N VAL A 73 9.76 -21.53 -4.96
CA VAL A 73 8.31 -21.76 -5.04
C VAL A 73 7.66 -22.00 -3.67
N CYS A 74 8.32 -22.72 -2.77
CA CYS A 74 7.82 -22.99 -1.43
C CYS A 74 7.87 -21.74 -0.54
N GLU A 75 8.92 -20.93 -0.66
CA GLU A 75 9.03 -19.66 0.08
C GLU A 75 8.05 -18.60 -0.44
N ASP A 76 7.86 -18.50 -1.76
CA ASP A 76 6.88 -17.61 -2.38
C ASP A 76 5.46 -17.98 -1.92
N TYR A 77 5.12 -19.27 -1.91
CA TYR A 77 3.86 -19.75 -1.33
C TYR A 77 3.76 -19.41 0.15
N ARG A 78 4.82 -19.62 0.92
CA ARG A 78 4.82 -19.33 2.36
C ARG A 78 4.58 -17.85 2.64
N ASN A 79 5.23 -16.97 1.87
CA ASN A 79 5.14 -15.51 2.00
C ASN A 79 3.73 -14.98 1.72
N VAL A 80 2.98 -15.65 0.85
CA VAL A 80 1.61 -15.27 0.47
C VAL A 80 0.57 -15.89 1.41
N GLN A 81 0.75 -17.17 1.75
CA GLN A 81 -0.27 -17.94 2.49
C GLN A 81 -0.19 -17.75 4.00
N HIS A 82 1.02 -17.60 4.57
CA HIS A 82 1.18 -17.45 6.01
C HIS A 82 1.26 -15.98 6.41
N PRO A 83 0.40 -15.51 7.32
CA PRO A 83 0.46 -14.14 7.81
C PRO A 83 1.74 -13.93 8.62
N LYS A 84 2.43 -12.83 8.37
CA LYS A 84 3.61 -12.40 9.12
C LYS A 84 3.18 -11.41 10.19
N LEU A 85 3.80 -11.49 11.37
CA LEU A 85 3.56 -10.53 12.46
C LEU A 85 3.93 -9.12 11.99
N TYR A 86 3.09 -8.13 12.33
CA TYR A 86 3.27 -6.71 12.00
C TYR A 86 3.36 -6.36 10.51
N VAL A 87 3.07 -7.29 9.60
CA VAL A 87 3.09 -7.05 8.16
C VAL A 87 1.72 -7.37 7.58
N LYS A 88 1.24 -6.52 6.67
CA LYS A 88 -0.01 -6.77 5.95
C LYS A 88 0.12 -8.05 5.11
N SER A 89 -0.90 -8.90 5.14
CA SER A 89 -0.95 -10.10 4.31
C SER A 89 -0.96 -9.70 2.82
N HIS A 90 -0.12 -10.36 2.04
CA HIS A 90 -0.02 -10.17 0.60
C HIS A 90 -1.16 -10.94 -0.09
N MET A 91 -2.22 -10.25 -0.49
CA MET A 91 -3.45 -10.84 -1.07
C MET A 91 -3.30 -11.22 -2.55
N LYS A 92 -2.22 -11.93 -2.91
CA LYS A 92 -1.97 -12.44 -4.27
C LYS A 92 -1.95 -11.35 -5.36
N GLN A 93 -1.50 -10.14 -5.03
CA GLN A 93 -1.47 -8.99 -5.96
C GLN A 93 -0.22 -8.94 -6.86
N GLY A 94 0.55 -10.02 -6.98
CA GLY A 94 1.83 -10.05 -7.70
C GLY A 94 3.02 -9.55 -6.88
N ALA A 95 4.26 -9.71 -7.35
CA ALA A 95 5.45 -9.40 -6.55
C ALA A 95 5.56 -7.91 -6.17
N ASP A 96 5.18 -7.02 -7.09
CA ASP A 96 5.30 -5.57 -6.95
C ASP A 96 3.98 -4.89 -6.54
N GLY A 97 2.95 -5.69 -6.22
CA GLY A 97 1.60 -5.20 -5.92
C GLY A 97 0.85 -4.69 -7.17
N PRO A 98 -0.28 -3.99 -6.97
CA PRO A 98 -1.03 -3.42 -8.08
C PRO A 98 -0.20 -2.39 -8.85
N PRO A 99 -0.37 -2.26 -10.19
CA PRO A 99 0.40 -1.37 -11.05
C PRO A 99 -0.07 0.09 -10.90
N ILE A 100 0.06 0.63 -9.70
CA ILE A 100 -0.32 1.97 -9.34
C ILE A 100 0.87 2.69 -8.72
N ASP A 101 0.90 4.00 -8.89
CA ASP A 101 1.92 4.82 -8.26
C ASP A 101 1.71 4.89 -6.73
N LYS A 102 2.78 5.16 -5.99
CA LYS A 102 2.75 5.29 -4.52
C LYS A 102 1.91 6.47 -4.06
N GLU A 103 1.76 7.49 -4.90
CA GLU A 103 0.92 8.67 -4.64
C GLU A 103 -0.54 8.45 -5.02
N TYR A 104 -0.89 7.31 -5.61
CA TYR A 104 -2.26 7.02 -6.01
C TYR A 104 -3.19 6.87 -4.80
N ALA A 105 -4.18 7.75 -4.71
CA ALA A 105 -5.25 7.66 -3.73
C ALA A 105 -6.36 6.73 -4.25
N PHE A 106 -6.57 5.62 -3.55
CA PHE A 106 -7.70 4.73 -3.80
C PHE A 106 -9.04 5.39 -3.42
N GLY A 107 -10.10 5.01 -4.14
CA GLY A 107 -11.46 5.48 -3.89
C GLY A 107 -12.05 6.19 -5.11
N ILE A 108 -13.29 6.67 -4.95
CA ILE A 108 -13.98 7.47 -5.96
C ILE A 108 -13.92 8.93 -5.52
N LYS A 109 -13.47 9.81 -6.42
CA LYS A 109 -13.44 11.26 -6.15
C LYS A 109 -14.86 11.78 -5.97
N SER A 110 -15.05 12.72 -5.05
CA SER A 110 -16.37 13.32 -4.78
C SER A 110 -16.88 14.20 -5.91
N THR A 111 -15.99 14.77 -6.72
CA THR A 111 -16.34 15.60 -7.87
C THR A 111 -16.72 14.72 -9.05
N ILE A 112 -18.02 14.56 -9.26
CA ILE A 112 -18.58 13.79 -10.39
C ILE A 112 -18.67 14.66 -11.66
N SER A 113 -18.75 15.98 -11.50
CA SER A 113 -18.92 16.92 -12.60
C SER A 113 -17.91 18.05 -12.52
N ASP A 114 -17.37 18.42 -13.68
CA ASP A 114 -16.48 19.58 -13.84
C ASP A 114 -17.27 20.90 -13.96
N TYR A 115 -18.60 20.83 -14.08
CA TYR A 115 -19.44 21.99 -14.20
C TYR A 115 -19.70 22.62 -12.82
N THR A 116 -19.34 23.89 -12.71
CA THR A 116 -19.69 24.71 -11.56
C THR A 116 -21.10 25.28 -11.72
N ALA A 117 -21.75 25.63 -10.60
CA ALA A 117 -23.02 26.35 -10.65
C ALA A 117 -22.93 27.65 -11.48
N ALA A 118 -21.78 28.33 -11.41
CA ALA A 118 -21.51 29.53 -12.19
C ALA A 118 -21.52 29.26 -13.71
N SER A 119 -20.92 28.16 -14.17
CA SER A 119 -20.97 27.77 -15.58
C SER A 119 -22.38 27.39 -16.03
N CYS A 120 -23.19 26.77 -15.17
CA CYS A 120 -24.58 26.46 -15.51
C CYS A 120 -25.45 27.71 -15.63
N ILE A 121 -25.21 28.74 -14.80
CA ILE A 121 -25.95 30.00 -14.84
C ILE A 121 -25.58 30.84 -16.07
N LYS A 122 -24.27 30.95 -16.34
CA LYS A 122 -23.77 31.79 -17.43
C LYS A 122 -23.86 31.13 -18.80
N GLY A 123 -23.95 29.80 -18.83
CA GLY A 123 -23.89 29.02 -20.05
C GLY A 123 -22.54 29.14 -20.76
N TYR A 124 -22.47 28.58 -21.96
CA TYR A 124 -21.34 28.68 -22.88
C TYR A 124 -21.87 29.24 -24.19
N TYR A 125 -21.95 30.56 -24.28
CA TYR A 125 -22.43 31.28 -25.46
C TYR A 125 -21.25 31.87 -26.23
N GLU A 126 -21.23 31.70 -27.54
CA GLU A 126 -20.25 32.33 -28.41
C GLU A 126 -20.46 33.85 -28.45
N LEU A 127 -19.45 34.60 -28.89
CA LEU A 127 -19.55 36.07 -28.94
C LEU A 127 -20.75 36.53 -29.80
N GLU A 128 -21.05 35.80 -30.87
CA GLU A 128 -22.18 36.09 -31.77
C GLU A 128 -23.54 35.94 -31.07
N ASP A 129 -23.67 34.99 -30.14
CA ASP A 129 -24.89 34.76 -29.35
C ASP A 129 -25.04 35.76 -28.20
N GLN A 130 -23.93 36.35 -27.76
CA GLN A 130 -23.92 37.41 -26.74
C GLN A 130 -24.29 38.77 -27.32
N LEU A 131 -24.19 38.95 -28.64
CA LEU A 131 -24.54 40.20 -29.30
C LEU A 131 -26.07 40.38 -29.30
N PRO A 132 -26.54 41.64 -29.22
CA PRO A 132 -27.97 41.92 -29.32
C PRO A 132 -28.50 41.59 -30.73
N ASP A 133 -29.78 41.22 -30.78
CA ASP A 133 -30.48 40.93 -32.03
C ASP A 133 -30.39 42.11 -33.03
N GLN A 134 -30.20 41.78 -34.32
CA GLN A 134 -29.91 42.78 -35.35
C GLN A 134 -31.08 43.71 -35.71
N ASP A 135 -32.31 43.33 -35.34
CA ASP A 135 -33.55 44.05 -35.61
C ASP A 135 -34.02 44.92 -34.43
N LEU A 136 -33.26 44.94 -33.33
CA LEU A 136 -33.50 45.86 -32.23
C LEU A 136 -33.32 47.31 -32.69
N GLY A 137 -34.36 48.12 -32.52
CA GLY A 137 -34.35 49.56 -32.81
C GLY A 137 -34.42 49.95 -34.29
N ARG A 138 -34.50 49.00 -35.23
CA ARG A 138 -34.63 49.30 -36.67
C ARG A 138 -35.43 48.25 -37.43
N CYS A 139 -36.22 48.69 -38.41
CA CYS A 139 -36.88 47.75 -39.30
C CYS A 139 -35.88 47.17 -40.31
N THR A 140 -35.62 45.86 -40.25
CA THR A 140 -34.75 45.12 -41.19
C THR A 140 -35.52 44.51 -42.36
N LYS A 141 -36.87 44.52 -42.31
CA LYS A 141 -37.75 43.93 -43.32
C LYS A 141 -37.54 44.59 -44.69
N PRO A 142 -37.25 43.82 -45.76
CA PRO A 142 -37.13 44.35 -47.11
C PRO A 142 -38.35 45.20 -47.51
N GLY A 143 -38.10 46.39 -48.06
CA GLY A 143 -39.15 47.35 -48.47
C GLY A 143 -39.72 48.24 -47.34
N ARG A 144 -39.32 48.02 -46.08
CA ARG A 144 -39.71 48.85 -44.93
C ARG A 144 -38.49 49.34 -44.13
N ARG A 145 -37.28 49.15 -44.67
CA ARG A 145 -36.05 49.50 -43.97
C ARG A 145 -35.95 51.01 -43.78
N ASN A 146 -35.67 51.43 -42.56
CA ASN A 146 -35.47 52.84 -42.22
C ASN A 146 -34.01 53.25 -42.44
N VAL A 147 -33.51 52.99 -43.64
CA VAL A 147 -32.14 53.33 -44.06
C VAL A 147 -32.26 53.99 -45.43
N THR A 148 -31.87 55.26 -45.51
CA THR A 148 -31.78 56.01 -46.75
C THR A 148 -30.35 56.52 -46.93
N THR A 149 -29.83 56.45 -48.14
CA THR A 149 -28.60 57.13 -48.55
C THR A 149 -28.87 58.53 -49.09
N GLU A 150 -30.14 58.85 -49.36
CA GLU A 150 -30.56 60.13 -49.90
C GLU A 150 -30.72 61.15 -48.76
N THR A 151 -30.09 62.31 -48.92
CA THR A 151 -30.26 63.47 -48.03
C THR A 151 -31.48 64.32 -48.37
N ARG A 152 -32.20 64.00 -49.46
CA ARG A 152 -33.40 64.71 -49.85
C ARG A 152 -34.56 64.39 -48.90
N ALA A 153 -35.46 65.34 -48.74
CA ALA A 153 -36.73 65.08 -48.08
C ALA A 153 -37.57 64.11 -48.94
N PHE A 154 -38.11 63.07 -48.31
CA PHE A 154 -39.11 62.21 -48.94
C PHE A 154 -40.48 62.88 -48.90
N GLY A 155 -41.19 62.83 -50.02
CA GLY A 155 -42.52 63.42 -50.17
C GLY A 155 -42.60 64.37 -51.36
N VAL A 156 -43.70 65.11 -51.45
CA VAL A 156 -43.91 66.14 -52.47
C VAL A 156 -43.83 67.51 -51.77
N PRO A 157 -42.90 68.40 -52.17
CA PRO A 157 -42.84 69.74 -51.60
C PRO A 157 -44.08 70.54 -52.03
N SER A 158 -44.47 71.52 -51.19
CA SER A 158 -45.59 72.41 -51.51
C SER A 158 -45.32 73.28 -52.73
N VAL A 159 -44.05 73.64 -52.99
CA VAL A 159 -43.61 74.35 -54.19
C VAL A 159 -42.82 73.39 -55.07
N ARG A 160 -43.36 73.07 -56.25
CA ARG A 160 -42.78 72.08 -57.17
C ARG A 160 -41.87 72.72 -58.21
N THR A 161 -40.62 72.97 -57.83
CA THR A 161 -39.56 73.45 -58.76
C THR A 161 -38.89 72.31 -59.53
N ASP A 162 -39.17 71.06 -59.14
CA ASP A 162 -38.67 69.82 -59.74
C ASP A 162 -39.36 69.47 -61.06
N ILE A 163 -40.59 69.98 -61.28
CA ILE A 163 -41.35 69.78 -62.51
C ILE A 163 -41.21 71.02 -63.40
N PRO A 164 -40.98 70.86 -64.71
CA PRO A 164 -41.00 72.00 -65.63
C PRO A 164 -42.38 72.64 -65.64
N ALA A 165 -42.42 73.96 -65.43
CA ALA A 165 -43.67 74.71 -65.49
C ALA A 165 -44.34 74.55 -66.86
N PRO A 166 -45.66 74.29 -66.92
CA PRO A 166 -46.37 74.23 -68.19
C PRO A 166 -46.28 75.58 -68.90
N HIS A 167 -46.23 75.55 -70.23
CA HIS A 167 -46.15 76.78 -71.02
C HIS A 167 -47.32 77.73 -70.66
N PRO A 168 -47.09 79.04 -70.45
CA PRO A 168 -48.11 79.96 -69.94
C PRO A 168 -49.43 79.96 -70.72
N SER A 169 -49.38 79.71 -72.03
CA SER A 169 -50.56 79.64 -72.90
C SER A 169 -51.34 78.31 -72.86
N LYS A 170 -50.87 77.31 -72.11
CA LYS A 170 -51.45 75.95 -72.03
C LYS A 170 -51.76 75.52 -70.59
N ARG A 171 -51.79 76.46 -69.63
CA ARG A 171 -52.12 76.18 -68.24
C ARG A 171 -53.59 75.79 -68.10
N SER A 172 -53.88 74.71 -67.37
CA SER A 172 -55.26 74.27 -67.12
C SER A 172 -55.98 75.25 -66.20
N ILE A 173 -57.27 75.48 -66.45
CA ILE A 173 -58.13 76.36 -65.63
C ILE A 173 -58.46 75.71 -64.28
N GLY A 174 -58.43 74.37 -64.20
CA GLY A 174 -58.66 73.61 -62.97
C GLY A 174 -57.38 73.20 -62.23
N ASP A 175 -56.25 73.82 -62.55
CA ASP A 175 -54.99 73.58 -61.83
C ASP A 175 -55.07 74.21 -60.43
N ASN A 176 -55.22 73.39 -59.40
CA ASN A 176 -55.28 73.80 -57.99
C ASN A 176 -53.91 73.67 -57.29
N MET A 177 -52.81 73.57 -58.03
CA MET A 177 -51.44 73.72 -57.51
C MET A 177 -51.02 75.18 -57.43
#